data_AF-A0A8H3GKG7-F1
#
_entry.id   AF-A0A8H3GKG7-F1
#
_cell.length_a   1.000
_cell.length_b   1.000
_cell.length_c   1.000
_cell.angle_alpha   90.00
_cell.angle_beta   90.00
_cell.angle_gamma   90.00
#
_symmetry.space_group_name_H-M   'P 1'
#
loop_
_entity.id
_entity.type
_entity.pdbx_description
1 polymer ?
#
loop_
_entity_poly.entity_id
_entity_poly.type
_entity_poly.pdbx_seq_one_letter_code
_entity_poly.pdbx_strand_id
1 'polypeptide(L)'
;MVVINDKLPPPPPYHTGPRHPGPRANVNGQLQLGPPPFQSRRACHSLVELPQHVLLQIVYATCPDDIPAERLRRRLYWVAMYLRLTSRALYIASMHLLRSTYLPLYTNLVKPPYTSDPFPLDAPPASTPTINSTCPLTTMTHIFSAPSLQSIQRETAVLDRFLVLKICDDVRSDETELHLGSDDAFGDIFDLMQPRSRVEDLVRVFGIQTGVIADTTEPAYSPVSARQARSKKLIFEMLSVNFSPRKLSLVQMDQNRRKHTLVEIQRAKTETLEVSAKRLIRALIASGIVPDPSATRPSPSLATSASAAGPSRTR
;
A
#
# COMPACT_ATOMS: atom_id res chain seq x y z
N MET A 1 -44.14 -13.63 -11.66
CA MET A 1 -43.63 -13.98 -13.00
C MET A 1 -43.72 -12.72 -13.86
N VAL A 2 -42.60 -12.01 -14.04
CA VAL A 2 -42.57 -10.73 -14.77
C VAL A 2 -42.43 -11.06 -16.25
N VAL A 3 -43.48 -10.79 -17.03
CA VAL A 3 -43.47 -10.92 -18.49
C VAL A 3 -42.76 -9.69 -19.05
N ILE A 4 -41.49 -9.85 -19.42
CA ILE A 4 -40.73 -8.83 -20.14
C ILE A 4 -41.16 -8.92 -21.61
N ASN A 5 -41.81 -7.86 -22.10
CA ASN A 5 -42.22 -7.75 -23.49
C ASN A 5 -41.01 -7.34 -24.34
N ASP A 6 -40.31 -8.31 -24.93
CA ASP A 6 -39.13 -8.15 -25.80
C ASP A 6 -39.48 -7.60 -27.20
N LYS A 7 -40.28 -6.52 -27.28
CA LYS A 7 -40.55 -5.82 -28.55
C LYS A 7 -39.89 -4.45 -28.56
N LEU A 8 -38.55 -4.43 -28.52
CA LEU A 8 -37.80 -3.26 -28.95
C LEU A 8 -37.85 -3.16 -30.48
N PRO A 9 -38.07 -1.98 -31.07
CA PRO A 9 -38.06 -1.80 -32.51
C PRO A 9 -36.66 -2.15 -33.07
N PRO A 10 -36.59 -2.72 -34.29
CA PRO A 10 -35.32 -3.02 -34.92
C PRO A 10 -34.49 -1.74 -35.05
N PRO A 11 -33.15 -1.81 -34.88
CA PRO A 11 -32.30 -0.66 -35.03
C PRO A 11 -32.46 -0.05 -36.44
N PRO A 12 -32.36 1.29 -36.57
CA PRO A 12 -32.47 1.95 -37.86
C PRO A 12 -31.49 1.37 -38.89
N PRO A 13 -31.90 1.21 -40.16
CA PRO A 13 -31.01 0.74 -41.21
C PRO A 13 -29.84 1.72 -41.38
N TYR A 14 -28.61 1.20 -41.29
CA TYR A 14 -27.41 2.00 -41.55
C TYR A 14 -27.44 2.52 -42.98
N HIS A 15 -27.66 3.84 -43.14
CA HIS A 15 -27.63 4.49 -44.44
C HIS A 15 -26.20 4.46 -45.01
N THR A 16 -25.98 3.63 -46.03
CA THR A 16 -24.84 3.72 -46.94
C THR A 16 -25.09 4.86 -47.94
N GLY A 17 -25.03 6.09 -47.45
CA GLY A 17 -25.13 7.28 -48.30
C GLY A 17 -23.98 7.36 -49.32
N PRO A 18 -24.21 7.86 -50.55
CA PRO A 18 -23.17 8.01 -51.55
C PRO A 18 -22.18 9.08 -51.10
N ARG A 19 -20.92 8.69 -50.91
CA ARG A 19 -19.82 9.65 -50.75
C ARG A 19 -19.43 10.21 -52.12
N HIS A 20 -19.70 11.49 -52.35
CA HIS A 20 -18.88 12.32 -53.24
C HIS A 20 -18.14 13.35 -52.39
N PRO A 21 -16.83 13.53 -52.63
CA PRO A 21 -16.39 14.45 -53.68
C PRO A 21 -15.48 13.78 -54.71
N GLY A 22 -15.48 14.31 -55.93
CA GLY A 22 -14.84 13.73 -57.11
C GLY A 22 -13.30 13.66 -57.06
N PRO A 23 -12.70 12.85 -57.95
CA PRO A 23 -11.26 12.64 -58.04
C PRO A 23 -10.57 13.85 -58.67
N ARG A 24 -9.51 14.35 -58.02
CA ARG A 24 -8.54 15.25 -58.67
C ARG A 24 -7.45 14.39 -59.33
N ALA A 25 -7.38 14.45 -60.66
CA ALA A 25 -6.33 13.80 -61.44
C ALA A 25 -5.01 14.55 -61.30
N ASN A 26 -3.92 13.83 -61.03
CA ASN A 26 -2.56 14.34 -61.13
C ASN A 26 -1.98 14.02 -62.52
N VAL A 27 -1.04 14.84 -63.00
CA VAL A 27 -0.57 14.89 -64.42
C VAL A 27 0.06 13.57 -64.92
N ASN A 28 0.35 12.62 -64.04
CA ASN A 28 0.99 11.34 -64.37
C ASN A 28 0.02 10.13 -64.44
N GLY A 29 -1.29 10.34 -64.42
CA GLY A 29 -2.28 9.27 -64.69
C GLY A 29 -2.39 8.15 -63.63
N GLN A 30 -1.65 8.23 -62.51
CA GLN A 30 -1.83 7.31 -61.38
C GLN A 30 -2.88 7.83 -60.40
N LEU A 31 -3.93 7.02 -60.18
CA LEU A 31 -4.98 7.25 -59.18
C LEU A 31 -4.43 6.96 -57.78
N GLN A 32 -3.79 7.95 -57.15
CA GLN A 32 -3.39 7.85 -55.74
C GLN A 32 -4.57 8.27 -54.85
N LEU A 33 -5.33 7.28 -54.37
CA LEU A 33 -6.33 7.47 -53.30
C LEU A 33 -5.59 7.92 -52.03
N GLY A 34 -5.50 9.23 -51.81
CA GLY A 34 -4.99 9.78 -50.57
C GLY A 34 -5.78 9.21 -49.38
N PRO A 35 -5.12 8.84 -48.27
CA PRO A 35 -5.83 8.36 -47.09
C PRO A 35 -6.88 9.40 -46.67
N PRO A 36 -8.10 8.95 -46.27
CA PRO A 36 -9.21 9.85 -45.99
C PRO A 36 -8.80 10.94 -44.98
N PRO A 37 -9.22 12.21 -45.18
CA PRO A 37 -8.79 13.38 -44.38
C PRO A 37 -9.26 13.37 -42.92
N PHE A 38 -9.80 12.25 -42.42
CA PHE A 38 -10.32 12.08 -41.07
C PHE A 38 -9.46 11.14 -40.21
N GLN A 39 -8.19 10.91 -40.57
CA GLN A 39 -7.25 10.20 -39.71
C GLN A 39 -6.65 11.09 -38.60
N SER A 40 -7.40 12.07 -38.08
CA SER A 40 -7.13 12.53 -36.72
C SER A 40 -7.40 11.34 -35.82
N ARG A 41 -6.36 10.57 -35.50
CA ARG A 41 -6.37 9.62 -34.39
C ARG A 41 -6.77 10.44 -33.19
N ARG A 42 -8.06 10.45 -32.85
CA ARG A 42 -8.52 10.98 -31.58
C ARG A 42 -7.71 10.22 -30.56
N ALA A 43 -6.90 10.93 -29.78
CA ALA A 43 -6.25 10.32 -28.64
C ALA A 43 -7.39 9.71 -27.81
N CYS A 44 -7.45 8.37 -27.77
CA CYS A 44 -8.36 7.69 -26.88
C CYS A 44 -7.80 7.93 -25.47
N HIS A 45 -8.28 9.00 -24.84
CA HIS A 45 -7.93 9.28 -23.46
C HIS A 45 -8.46 8.17 -22.59
N SER A 46 -7.55 7.45 -21.96
CA SER A 46 -7.91 6.38 -21.05
C SER A 46 -8.32 6.98 -19.71
N LEU A 47 -9.29 6.36 -19.03
CA LEU A 47 -9.71 6.78 -17.69
C LEU A 47 -8.53 6.82 -16.71
N VAL A 48 -7.52 5.98 -16.89
CA VAL A 48 -6.32 5.93 -16.03
C VAL A 48 -5.35 7.11 -16.24
N GLU A 49 -5.52 7.90 -17.30
CA GLU A 49 -4.74 9.12 -17.54
C GLU A 49 -5.25 10.32 -16.74
N LEU A 50 -6.43 10.19 -16.13
CA LEU A 50 -6.99 11.24 -15.29
C LEU A 50 -6.14 11.46 -14.03
N PRO A 51 -6.04 12.71 -13.53
CA PRO A 51 -5.40 12.99 -12.26
C PRO A 51 -5.99 12.17 -11.11
N GLN A 52 -5.14 11.76 -10.16
CA GLN A 52 -5.54 10.87 -9.06
C GLN A 52 -6.70 11.41 -8.21
N HIS A 53 -6.77 12.73 -8.00
CA HIS A 53 -7.88 13.36 -7.27
C HIS A 53 -9.22 13.26 -8.01
N VAL A 54 -9.22 13.31 -9.34
CA VAL A 54 -10.43 13.13 -10.17
C VAL A 54 -10.88 11.67 -10.11
N LEU A 55 -9.94 10.72 -10.22
CA LEU A 55 -10.25 9.30 -10.05
C LEU A 55 -10.85 9.02 -8.67
N LEU A 56 -10.30 9.64 -7.63
CA LEU A 56 -10.81 9.52 -6.27
C LEU A 56 -12.25 10.04 -6.19
N GLN A 57 -12.54 11.22 -6.73
CA GLN A 57 -13.91 11.77 -6.79
C GLN A 57 -14.87 10.86 -7.55
N ILE A 58 -14.45 10.29 -8.69
CA ILE A 58 -15.27 9.33 -9.45
C ILE A 58 -15.61 8.11 -8.58
N VAL A 59 -14.64 7.57 -7.85
CA VAL A 59 -14.85 6.42 -6.95
C VAL A 59 -15.77 6.79 -5.79
N TYR A 60 -15.58 7.95 -5.13
CA TYR A 60 -16.50 8.42 -4.08
C TYR A 60 -17.93 8.62 -4.60
N ALA A 61 -18.10 9.13 -5.82
CA ALA A 61 -19.42 9.29 -6.43
C ALA A 61 -20.17 7.96 -6.65
N THR A 62 -19.48 6.81 -6.60
CA THR A 62 -20.13 5.50 -6.61
C THR A 62 -20.81 5.16 -5.27
N CYS A 63 -20.50 5.85 -4.17
CA CYS A 63 -21.02 5.60 -2.84
C CYS A 63 -21.51 6.90 -2.16
N PRO A 64 -22.59 7.55 -2.65
CA PRO A 64 -23.13 8.74 -2.02
C PRO A 64 -23.72 8.46 -0.63
N ASP A 65 -23.71 9.48 0.22
CA ASP A 65 -24.03 9.39 1.65
C ASP A 65 -25.49 9.00 1.94
N ASP A 66 -26.42 9.37 1.04
CA ASP A 66 -27.87 9.16 1.23
C ASP A 66 -28.36 7.75 0.83
N ILE A 67 -27.45 6.78 0.65
CA ILE A 67 -27.80 5.43 0.23
C ILE A 67 -28.19 4.54 1.44
N PRO A 68 -29.27 3.73 1.34
CA PRO A 68 -29.57 2.73 2.36
C PRO A 68 -28.40 1.79 2.63
N ALA A 69 -28.14 1.47 3.90
CA ALA A 69 -26.94 0.75 4.33
C ALA A 69 -26.69 -0.57 3.57
N GLU A 70 -27.72 -1.37 3.31
CA GLU A 70 -27.63 -2.61 2.51
C GLU A 70 -27.08 -2.35 1.10
N ARG A 71 -27.61 -1.31 0.43
CA ARG A 71 -27.17 -0.93 -0.92
C ARG A 71 -25.74 -0.38 -0.88
N LEU A 72 -25.36 0.35 0.16
CA LEU A 72 -23.98 0.82 0.36
C LEU A 72 -23.02 -0.37 0.51
N ARG A 73 -23.34 -1.36 1.35
CA ARG A 73 -22.54 -2.59 1.52
C ARG A 73 -22.32 -3.33 0.21
N ARG A 74 -23.36 -3.52 -0.60
CA ARG A 74 -23.24 -4.14 -1.93
C ARG A 74 -22.34 -3.34 -2.88
N ARG A 75 -22.38 -2.00 -2.83
CA ARG A 75 -21.48 -1.15 -3.63
C ARG A 75 -20.03 -1.25 -3.15
N LEU A 76 -19.78 -1.20 -1.85
CA LEU A 76 -18.44 -1.39 -1.27
C LEU A 76 -17.87 -2.76 -1.61
N TYR A 77 -18.69 -3.81 -1.58
CA TYR A 77 -18.33 -5.14 -2.07
C TYR A 77 -17.94 -5.11 -3.54
N TRP A 78 -18.72 -4.45 -4.39
CA TRP A 78 -18.38 -4.32 -5.80
C TRP A 78 -17.04 -3.56 -6.00
N VAL A 79 -16.81 -2.49 -5.24
CA VAL A 79 -15.54 -1.74 -5.27
C VAL A 79 -14.36 -2.64 -4.88
N ALA A 80 -14.50 -3.40 -3.79
CA ALA A 80 -13.45 -4.26 -3.24
C ALA A 80 -13.11 -5.47 -4.13
N MET A 81 -14.13 -6.07 -4.76
CA MET A 81 -14.00 -7.32 -5.53
C MET A 81 -13.80 -7.12 -7.03
N TYR A 82 -14.31 -6.02 -7.60
CA TYR A 82 -14.27 -5.81 -9.05
C TYR A 82 -13.51 -4.54 -9.43
N LEU A 83 -13.96 -3.37 -8.97
CA LEU A 83 -13.39 -2.10 -9.44
C LEU A 83 -11.88 -2.00 -9.15
N ARG A 84 -11.48 -2.39 -7.94
CA ARG A 84 -10.09 -2.40 -7.48
C ARG A 84 -9.15 -3.22 -8.39
N LEU A 85 -9.65 -4.22 -9.11
CA LEU A 85 -8.84 -5.14 -9.92
C LEU A 85 -8.63 -4.66 -11.37
N THR A 86 -9.27 -3.57 -11.77
CA THR A 86 -9.28 -3.11 -13.18
C THR A 86 -7.99 -2.40 -13.60
N SER A 87 -7.40 -1.59 -12.72
CA SER A 87 -6.16 -0.86 -12.99
C SER A 87 -5.47 -0.45 -11.69
N ARG A 88 -4.16 -0.17 -11.74
CA ARG A 88 -3.42 0.32 -10.57
C ARG A 88 -3.96 1.64 -10.04
N ALA A 89 -4.37 2.55 -10.92
CA ALA A 89 -4.90 3.86 -10.51
C ALA A 89 -6.24 3.70 -9.76
N LEU A 90 -7.13 2.84 -10.27
CA LEU A 90 -8.39 2.50 -9.60
C LEU A 90 -8.18 1.65 -8.35
N TYR A 91 -7.13 0.84 -8.28
CA TYR A 91 -6.74 0.16 -7.03
C TYR A 91 -6.47 1.17 -5.93
N ILE A 92 -5.66 2.20 -6.20
CA ILE A 92 -5.30 3.21 -5.18
C ILE A 92 -6.53 3.99 -4.74
N ALA A 93 -7.35 4.47 -5.68
CA ALA A 93 -8.57 5.22 -5.36
C ALA A 93 -9.59 4.36 -4.60
N SER A 94 -9.81 3.10 -5.03
CA SER A 94 -10.68 2.14 -4.34
C SER A 94 -10.19 1.86 -2.93
N MET A 95 -8.90 1.57 -2.75
CA MET A 95 -8.34 1.32 -1.42
C MET A 95 -8.41 2.54 -0.51
N HIS A 96 -8.29 3.76 -1.04
CA HIS A 96 -8.49 4.98 -0.26
C HIS A 96 -9.92 5.07 0.28
N LEU A 97 -10.93 4.93 -0.59
CA LEU A 97 -12.34 4.90 -0.18
C LEU A 97 -12.56 3.83 0.90
N LEU A 98 -12.20 2.58 0.59
CA LEU A 98 -12.43 1.43 1.47
C LEU A 98 -11.75 1.60 2.84
N ARG A 99 -10.47 2.02 2.86
CA ARG A 99 -9.77 2.27 4.12
C ARG A 99 -10.41 3.41 4.90
N SER A 100 -10.76 4.53 4.25
CA SER A 100 -11.41 5.66 4.93
C SER A 100 -12.76 5.28 5.57
N THR A 101 -13.54 4.42 4.91
CA THR A 101 -14.83 3.93 5.42
C THR A 101 -14.67 3.00 6.62
N TYR A 102 -13.70 2.08 6.57
CA TYR A 102 -13.55 1.02 7.58
C TYR A 102 -12.54 1.35 8.69
N LEU A 103 -11.73 2.41 8.54
CA LEU A 103 -10.71 2.78 9.52
C LEU A 103 -11.30 3.07 10.90
N PRO A 104 -12.38 3.86 11.08
CA PRO A 104 -12.94 4.11 12.41
C PRO A 104 -13.38 2.82 13.11
N LEU A 105 -13.99 1.89 12.38
CA LEU A 105 -14.40 0.58 12.90
C LEU A 105 -13.18 -0.27 13.30
N TYR A 106 -12.15 -0.28 12.48
CA TYR A 106 -10.90 -0.98 12.78
C TYR A 106 -10.25 -0.43 14.05
N THR A 107 -10.11 0.89 14.17
CA THR A 107 -9.51 1.57 15.33
C THR A 107 -10.24 1.27 16.63
N ASN A 108 -11.56 1.10 16.61
CA ASN A 108 -12.34 0.73 17.80
C ASN A 108 -12.12 -0.72 18.24
N LEU A 109 -11.70 -1.61 17.33
CA LEU A 109 -11.48 -3.04 17.61
C LEU A 109 -10.01 -3.37 17.88
N VAL A 110 -9.11 -2.52 17.41
CA VAL A 110 -7.68 -2.56 17.73
C VAL A 110 -7.50 -2.57 19.24
N LYS A 111 -6.71 -3.53 19.74
CA LYS A 111 -6.41 -3.65 21.17
C LYS A 111 -5.09 -2.90 21.46
N PRO A 112 -5.08 -1.75 22.16
CA PRO A 112 -3.83 -1.21 22.68
C PRO A 112 -3.16 -2.25 23.59
N PRO A 113 -1.84 -2.47 23.54
CA PRO A 113 -0.79 -1.70 22.86
C PRO A 113 -0.38 -2.22 21.47
N TYR A 114 -1.21 -3.02 20.80
CA TYR A 114 -0.81 -3.79 19.61
C TYR A 114 -0.90 -3.04 18.27
N THR A 115 -1.06 -1.71 18.30
CA THR A 115 -1.10 -0.89 17.08
C THR A 115 0.21 -0.17 16.84
N SER A 116 0.60 -0.10 15.58
CA SER A 116 1.67 0.74 15.06
C SER A 116 1.15 2.04 14.45
N ASP A 117 -0.17 2.26 14.44
CA ASP A 117 -0.89 3.20 13.57
C ASP A 117 -0.80 2.76 12.09
N PRO A 118 -1.91 2.44 11.39
CA PRO A 118 -1.86 2.09 9.97
C PRO A 118 -1.54 3.29 9.04
N PHE A 119 -1.61 4.52 9.55
CA PHE A 119 -1.37 5.76 8.81
C PHE A 119 -0.68 6.81 9.71
N PRO A 120 0.64 6.73 9.88
CA PRO A 120 1.33 7.63 10.77
C PRO A 120 1.30 9.02 10.14
N LEU A 121 0.67 9.98 10.82
CA LEU A 121 0.58 11.36 10.36
C LEU A 121 1.97 12.01 10.20
N ASP A 122 2.98 11.45 10.86
CA ASP A 122 4.38 11.87 10.82
C ASP A 122 5.23 11.09 9.80
N ALA A 123 4.62 10.33 8.88
CA ALA A 123 5.38 9.70 7.79
C ALA A 123 6.16 10.78 7.03
N PRO A 124 7.49 10.63 6.85
CA PRO A 124 8.24 11.54 6.00
C PRO A 124 7.59 11.50 4.61
N PRO A 125 7.30 12.67 3.98
CA PRO A 125 6.69 12.70 2.67
C PRO A 125 7.59 11.87 1.75
N ALA A 126 7.01 10.81 1.14
CA ALA A 126 7.72 10.01 0.15
C ALA A 126 8.40 10.98 -0.80
N SER A 127 9.73 10.97 -0.82
CA SER A 127 10.55 11.94 -1.54
C SER A 127 10.01 12.10 -2.95
N THR A 128 9.33 13.22 -3.17
CA THR A 128 8.77 13.57 -4.48
C THR A 128 9.93 13.56 -5.47
N PRO A 129 9.84 12.85 -6.61
CA PRO A 129 10.83 13.03 -7.65
C PRO A 129 10.78 14.50 -8.06
N THR A 130 11.82 15.26 -7.70
CA THR A 130 11.94 16.66 -8.04
C THR A 130 11.97 16.75 -9.56
N ILE A 131 10.88 17.24 -10.16
CA ILE A 131 10.78 17.51 -11.59
C ILE A 131 11.67 18.72 -11.87
N ASN A 132 12.96 18.50 -12.04
CA ASN A 132 13.82 19.49 -12.68
C ASN A 132 13.54 19.44 -14.18
N SER A 133 12.70 20.37 -14.63
CA SER A 133 12.47 20.67 -16.05
C SER A 133 13.78 21.04 -16.73
N THR A 134 14.33 20.12 -17.50
CA THR A 134 14.90 20.38 -18.84
C THR A 134 15.12 19.04 -19.52
N CYS A 135 14.40 18.81 -20.62
CA CYS A 135 14.65 17.67 -21.53
C CYS A 135 16.08 17.74 -22.08
N PRO A 136 16.70 16.59 -22.33
CA PRO A 136 16.65 16.12 -23.71
C PRO A 136 16.23 14.66 -23.85
N LEU A 137 15.68 14.42 -25.03
CA LEU A 137 15.14 13.18 -25.56
C LEU A 137 16.20 12.07 -25.59
N THR A 138 16.22 11.18 -24.60
CA THR A 138 16.90 9.88 -24.72
C THR A 138 16.01 8.77 -24.20
N THR A 139 15.66 7.89 -25.13
CA THR A 139 14.98 6.61 -24.96
C THR A 139 15.76 5.72 -24.01
N MET A 140 15.44 5.76 -22.72
CA MET A 140 15.87 4.77 -21.74
C MET A 140 14.62 4.27 -21.03
N THR A 141 14.27 3.04 -21.37
CA THR A 141 13.37 2.14 -20.64
C THR A 141 13.86 1.95 -19.21
N HIS A 142 13.64 2.94 -18.34
CA HIS A 142 13.61 2.69 -16.91
C HIS A 142 12.30 2.01 -16.61
N ILE A 143 12.38 0.68 -16.51
CA ILE A 143 11.40 -0.19 -15.90
C ILE A 143 10.82 0.53 -14.68
N PHE A 144 9.51 0.65 -14.66
CA PHE A 144 8.71 1.14 -13.54
C PHE A 144 9.13 0.42 -12.25
N SER A 145 10.15 0.93 -11.58
CA SER A 145 10.41 0.65 -10.17
C SER A 145 9.26 1.30 -9.45
N ALA A 146 8.19 0.51 -9.29
CA ALA A 146 7.04 0.90 -8.52
C ALA A 146 7.57 1.42 -7.19
N PRO A 147 7.26 2.66 -6.76
CA PRO A 147 7.28 2.93 -5.33
C PRO A 147 6.38 1.85 -4.73
N SER A 148 6.96 1.01 -3.87
CA SER A 148 6.22 -0.03 -3.19
C SER A 148 5.11 0.71 -2.45
N LEU A 149 3.85 0.55 -2.90
CA LEU A 149 2.67 1.02 -2.15
C LEU A 149 2.51 0.25 -0.82
N GLN A 150 3.56 -0.48 -0.41
CA GLN A 150 3.71 -1.02 0.91
C GLN A 150 3.92 0.19 1.81
N SER A 151 2.86 0.54 2.54
CA SER A 151 3.00 1.36 3.72
C SER A 151 4.23 0.88 4.49
N ILE A 152 5.02 1.85 4.94
CA ILE A 152 6.14 1.65 5.86
C ILE A 152 5.75 0.71 7.01
N GLN A 153 4.49 0.76 7.45
CA GLN A 153 3.95 -0.12 8.48
C GLN A 153 3.18 -1.30 7.90
N ARG A 154 3.37 -2.45 8.53
CA ARG A 154 2.70 -3.68 8.12
C ARG A 154 1.26 -3.78 8.59
N GLU A 155 0.85 -2.93 9.55
CA GLU A 155 -0.54 -2.87 10.03
C GLU A 155 -1.53 -2.47 8.92
N THR A 156 -1.12 -1.67 7.92
CA THR A 156 -2.00 -1.36 6.78
C THR A 156 -2.44 -2.62 6.04
N ALA A 157 -1.59 -3.65 5.95
CA ALA A 157 -1.97 -4.93 5.34
C ALA A 157 -2.93 -5.76 6.24
N VAL A 158 -2.92 -5.52 7.56
CA VAL A 158 -3.88 -6.10 8.50
C VAL A 158 -5.24 -5.42 8.33
N LEU A 159 -5.28 -4.09 8.26
CA LEU A 159 -6.48 -3.32 7.90
C LEU A 159 -7.08 -3.78 6.56
N ASP A 160 -6.23 -4.00 5.56
CA ASP A 160 -6.68 -4.46 4.23
C ASP A 160 -7.33 -5.85 4.27
N ARG A 161 -6.92 -6.73 5.19
CA ARG A 161 -7.58 -8.03 5.39
C ARG A 161 -8.86 -7.89 6.18
N PHE A 162 -8.85 -7.06 7.22
CA PHE A 162 -10.04 -6.72 8.00
C PHE A 162 -11.15 -6.17 7.11
N LEU A 163 -10.86 -5.19 6.25
CA LEU A 163 -11.89 -4.59 5.39
C LEU A 163 -12.51 -5.63 4.46
N VAL A 164 -11.69 -6.51 3.87
CA VAL A 164 -12.19 -7.53 2.93
C VAL A 164 -13.05 -8.55 3.67
N LEU A 165 -12.60 -9.00 4.84
CA LEU A 165 -13.38 -9.89 5.69
C LEU A 165 -14.71 -9.26 6.08
N LYS A 166 -14.67 -8.00 6.56
CA LYS A 166 -15.86 -7.29 7.03
C LYS A 166 -16.87 -7.04 5.91
N ILE A 167 -16.43 -6.58 4.75
CA ILE A 167 -17.30 -6.37 3.59
C ILE A 167 -18.00 -7.67 3.17
N CYS A 168 -17.27 -8.78 3.14
CA CYS A 168 -17.85 -10.08 2.80
C CYS A 168 -18.85 -10.56 3.86
N ASP A 169 -18.52 -10.41 5.15
CA ASP A 169 -19.37 -10.78 6.28
C ASP A 169 -20.67 -9.96 6.30
N ASP A 170 -20.56 -8.66 6.04
CA ASP A 170 -21.65 -7.70 5.94
C ASP A 170 -22.62 -8.04 4.80
N VAL A 171 -22.12 -8.35 3.60
CA VAL A 171 -22.98 -8.75 2.47
C VAL A 171 -23.66 -10.09 2.70
N ARG A 172 -22.96 -11.09 3.28
CA ARG A 172 -23.57 -12.39 3.59
C ARG A 172 -24.67 -12.28 4.63
N SER A 173 -24.48 -11.43 5.63
CA SER A 173 -25.49 -11.16 6.65
C SER A 173 -26.77 -10.56 6.05
N ASP A 174 -26.66 -9.77 4.97
CA ASP A 174 -27.82 -9.24 4.24
C ASP A 174 -28.51 -10.30 3.36
N GLU A 175 -27.75 -11.26 2.83
CA GLU A 175 -28.26 -12.29 1.92
C GLU A 175 -28.96 -13.45 2.64
N THR A 176 -28.54 -13.75 3.88
CA THR A 176 -29.09 -14.88 4.63
C THR A 176 -29.11 -14.62 6.14
N GLU A 177 -30.29 -14.81 6.74
CA GLU A 177 -30.47 -14.77 8.20
C GLU A 177 -29.76 -15.94 8.91
N LEU A 178 -29.35 -16.98 8.17
CA LEU A 178 -28.63 -18.14 8.71
C LEU A 178 -27.10 -17.93 8.75
N HIS A 179 -26.59 -16.75 8.37
CA HIS A 179 -25.17 -16.46 8.47
C HIS A 179 -24.73 -16.39 9.94
N LEU A 180 -23.80 -17.26 10.34
CA LEU A 180 -23.33 -17.40 11.72
C LEU A 180 -22.20 -16.43 12.10
N GLY A 181 -21.88 -15.46 11.24
CA GLY A 181 -20.75 -14.55 11.44
C GLY A 181 -19.40 -15.20 11.16
N SER A 182 -18.35 -14.36 11.19
CA SER A 182 -16.96 -14.77 10.95
C SER A 182 -16.07 -14.48 12.17
N ASP A 183 -16.59 -14.66 13.38
CA ASP A 183 -15.96 -14.22 14.64
C ASP A 183 -14.54 -14.78 14.83
N ASP A 184 -14.32 -16.05 14.49
CA ASP A 184 -12.99 -16.68 14.57
C ASP A 184 -11.98 -15.99 13.62
N ALA A 185 -12.42 -15.62 12.41
CA ALA A 185 -11.57 -14.94 11.44
C ALA A 185 -11.25 -13.50 11.87
N PHE A 186 -12.17 -12.81 12.56
CA PHE A 186 -11.87 -11.53 13.19
C PHE A 186 -10.92 -11.71 14.39
N GLY A 187 -11.10 -12.78 15.18
CA GLY A 187 -10.17 -13.17 16.24
C GLY A 187 -8.73 -13.32 15.73
N ASP A 188 -8.54 -14.05 14.63
CA ASP A 188 -7.22 -14.21 14.00
C ASP A 188 -6.59 -12.87 13.57
N ILE A 189 -7.39 -11.90 13.12
CA ILE A 189 -6.89 -10.58 12.74
C ILE A 189 -6.31 -9.85 13.97
N PHE A 190 -7.03 -9.81 15.08
CA PHE A 190 -6.64 -9.00 16.24
C PHE A 190 -5.72 -9.73 17.22
N ASP A 191 -5.81 -11.06 17.31
CA ASP A 191 -5.04 -11.84 18.27
C ASP A 191 -3.74 -12.40 17.69
N LEU A 192 -3.65 -12.52 16.36
CA LEU A 192 -2.47 -13.03 15.67
C LEU A 192 -1.87 -12.02 14.69
N MET A 193 -2.65 -11.53 13.72
CA MET A 193 -2.11 -10.72 12.63
C MET A 193 -1.65 -9.33 13.08
N GLN A 194 -2.46 -8.65 13.90
CA GLN A 194 -2.13 -7.33 14.42
C GLN A 194 -0.87 -7.38 15.32
N PRO A 195 -0.78 -8.23 16.37
CA PRO A 195 0.44 -8.37 17.17
C PRO A 195 1.67 -8.75 16.35
N ARG A 196 1.51 -9.63 15.34
CA ARG A 196 2.60 -9.97 14.41
C ARG A 196 3.10 -8.75 13.66
N SER A 197 2.20 -7.98 13.04
CA SER A 197 2.56 -6.78 12.28
C SER A 197 3.25 -5.73 13.18
N ARG A 198 2.76 -5.56 14.41
CA ARG A 198 3.37 -4.68 15.41
C ARG A 198 4.79 -5.10 15.77
N VAL A 199 5.04 -6.40 15.95
CA VAL A 199 6.40 -6.89 16.19
C VAL A 199 7.30 -6.64 14.98
N GLU A 200 6.81 -6.82 13.75
CA GLU A 200 7.59 -6.53 12.54
C GLU A 200 8.00 -5.05 12.49
N ASP A 201 7.08 -4.14 12.79
CA ASP A 201 7.37 -2.70 12.83
C ASP A 201 8.32 -2.34 13.98
N LEU A 202 8.17 -2.94 15.16
CA LEU A 202 9.10 -2.75 16.28
C LEU A 202 10.50 -3.28 15.94
N VAL A 203 10.60 -4.42 15.25
CA VAL A 203 11.87 -4.96 14.75
C VAL A 203 12.52 -3.99 13.78
N ARG A 204 11.76 -3.36 12.88
CA ARG A 204 12.27 -2.29 12.01
C ARG A 204 12.86 -1.15 12.84
N VAL A 205 12.07 -0.57 13.75
CA VAL A 205 12.47 0.58 14.56
C VAL A 205 13.74 0.27 15.36
N PHE A 206 13.74 -0.83 16.12
CA PHE A 206 14.91 -1.20 16.92
C PHE A 206 16.10 -1.64 16.06
N GLY A 207 15.86 -2.32 14.94
CA GLY A 207 16.91 -2.77 14.03
C GLY A 207 17.59 -1.63 13.27
N ILE A 208 16.86 -0.57 12.92
CA ILE A 208 17.43 0.65 12.34
C ILE A 208 18.24 1.40 13.40
N GLN A 209 17.69 1.54 14.62
CA GLN A 209 18.40 2.18 15.74
C GLN A 209 19.71 1.47 16.08
N THR A 210 19.77 0.14 15.95
CA THR A 210 21.01 -0.63 16.17
C THR A 210 21.88 -0.73 14.91
N GLY A 211 21.45 -0.21 13.75
CA GLY A 211 22.21 -0.28 12.50
C GLY A 211 22.26 -1.67 11.85
N VAL A 212 21.36 -2.57 12.22
CA VAL A 212 21.26 -3.96 11.71
C VAL A 212 20.31 -4.04 10.49
N ILE A 213 19.28 -3.20 10.46
CA ILE A 213 18.27 -3.14 9.39
C ILE A 213 18.43 -1.82 8.62
N ALA A 214 18.31 -1.89 7.29
CA ALA A 214 18.27 -0.74 6.40
C ALA A 214 16.82 -0.42 5.99
N ASP A 215 16.50 0.87 5.95
CA ASP A 215 15.14 1.36 5.72
C ASP A 215 14.72 1.41 4.25
N THR A 216 15.71 1.48 3.36
CA THR A 216 15.50 1.58 1.91
C THR A 216 16.60 0.81 1.20
N THR A 217 16.25 0.20 0.08
CA THR A 217 17.19 -0.24 -0.96
C THR A 217 17.87 0.99 -1.56
N GLU A 218 18.76 1.62 -0.79
CA GLU A 218 19.69 2.61 -1.33
C GLU A 218 20.44 1.94 -2.50
N PRO A 219 20.36 2.48 -3.72
CA PRO A 219 21.04 1.90 -4.86
C PRO A 219 22.54 1.95 -4.57
N ALA A 220 23.20 0.81 -4.73
CA ALA A 220 24.58 0.52 -4.31
C ALA A 220 25.68 1.31 -5.05
N TYR A 221 25.49 2.61 -5.32
CA TYR A 221 26.44 3.48 -6.03
C TYR A 221 27.21 4.42 -5.10
N SER A 222 27.55 3.96 -3.88
CA SER A 222 28.60 4.61 -3.09
C SER A 222 29.88 3.77 -3.19
N PRO A 223 30.88 4.17 -4.02
CA PRO A 223 32.10 3.40 -4.27
C PRO A 223 33.15 3.55 -3.17
N VAL A 224 32.76 3.66 -1.90
CA VAL A 224 33.71 3.88 -0.80
C VAL A 224 33.74 2.68 0.15
N SER A 225 34.86 1.96 0.06
CA SER A 225 35.44 1.04 1.06
C SER A 225 35.07 -0.44 0.98
N ALA A 226 35.97 -1.21 0.35
CA ALA A 226 36.05 -2.68 0.42
C ALA A 226 36.15 -3.26 1.85
N ARG A 227 36.26 -2.43 2.89
CA ARG A 227 36.18 -2.87 4.30
C ARG A 227 34.74 -3.00 4.82
N GLN A 228 33.74 -2.46 4.12
CA GLN A 228 32.33 -2.52 4.51
C GLN A 228 31.62 -3.82 4.06
N ALA A 229 32.31 -4.68 3.31
CA ALA A 229 31.78 -5.94 2.78
C ALA A 229 31.40 -7.00 3.85
N ARG A 230 31.61 -6.74 5.14
CA ARG A 230 31.34 -7.69 6.24
C ARG A 230 30.10 -7.37 7.08
N SER A 231 29.48 -6.19 6.97
CA SER A 231 28.22 -5.87 7.66
C SER A 231 27.05 -5.89 6.67
N LYS A 232 26.58 -7.09 6.34
CA LYS A 232 25.39 -7.26 5.48
C LYS A 232 24.15 -6.77 6.24
N LYS A 233 23.78 -5.50 6.06
CA LYS A 233 22.52 -4.96 6.59
C LYS A 233 21.34 -5.71 5.99
N LEU A 234 20.32 -5.97 6.79
CA LEU A 234 19.10 -6.62 6.31
C LEU A 234 18.13 -5.59 5.75
N ILE A 235 17.56 -5.87 4.59
CA ILE A 235 16.52 -5.01 3.99
C ILE A 235 15.18 -5.36 4.64
N PHE A 236 14.50 -4.38 5.23
CA PHE A 236 13.26 -4.60 5.99
C PHE A 236 12.15 -5.28 5.15
N GLU A 237 12.01 -4.90 3.88
CA GLU A 237 11.01 -5.49 2.97
C GLU A 237 11.16 -7.02 2.81
N MET A 238 12.38 -7.53 2.96
CA MET A 238 12.67 -8.97 2.86
C MET A 238 12.46 -9.71 4.18
N LEU A 239 12.21 -9.01 5.28
CA LEU A 239 12.02 -9.64 6.59
C LEU A 239 10.55 -9.97 6.83
N SER A 240 10.28 -10.95 7.68
CA SER A 240 8.96 -11.19 8.26
C SER A 240 9.13 -11.90 9.59
N VAL A 241 8.17 -11.73 10.48
CA VAL A 241 8.13 -12.40 11.77
C VAL A 241 7.16 -13.56 11.69
N ASN A 242 7.59 -14.74 12.10
CA ASN A 242 6.70 -15.84 12.43
C ASN A 242 6.29 -15.69 13.91
N PHE A 243 5.03 -15.37 14.15
CA PHE A 243 4.50 -15.09 15.47
C PHE A 243 3.67 -16.25 15.99
N SER A 244 3.95 -16.68 17.22
CA SER A 244 3.11 -17.64 17.93
C SER A 244 3.11 -17.34 19.44
N PRO A 245 2.20 -17.95 20.22
CA PRO A 245 2.14 -17.73 21.66
C PRO A 245 3.42 -18.14 22.42
N ARG A 246 4.18 -19.11 21.90
CA ARG A 246 5.34 -19.71 22.60
C ARG A 246 6.68 -19.39 21.94
N LYS A 247 6.68 -19.13 20.63
CA LYS A 247 7.89 -18.87 19.86
C LYS A 247 7.74 -17.69 18.94
N LEU A 248 8.84 -17.01 18.69
CA LEU A 248 8.93 -15.89 17.78
C LEU A 248 10.19 -16.06 16.93
N SER A 249 10.06 -15.99 15.61
CA SER A 249 11.22 -16.08 14.73
C SER A 249 11.24 -15.00 13.68
N LEU A 250 12.45 -14.54 13.35
CA LEU A 250 12.70 -13.61 12.27
C LEU A 250 13.11 -14.40 11.03
N VAL A 251 12.38 -14.20 9.93
CA VAL A 251 12.54 -14.91 8.67
C VAL A 251 12.92 -13.91 7.59
N GLN A 252 13.88 -14.26 6.75
CA GLN A 252 14.23 -13.52 5.55
C GLN A 252 13.72 -14.27 4.32
N MET A 253 13.07 -13.56 3.41
CA MET A 253 12.74 -14.04 2.08
C MET A 253 13.90 -13.75 1.14
N ASP A 254 14.43 -14.78 0.48
CA ASP A 254 15.45 -14.63 -0.56
C ASP A 254 14.83 -14.20 -1.91
N GLN A 255 15.66 -13.82 -2.88
CA GLN A 255 15.24 -13.48 -4.25
C GLN A 255 14.43 -14.62 -4.91
N ASN A 256 14.75 -15.86 -4.55
CA ASN A 256 14.03 -17.06 -4.99
C ASN A 256 12.72 -17.31 -4.21
N ARG A 257 12.25 -16.33 -3.43
CA ARG A 257 11.08 -16.41 -2.53
C ARG A 257 11.16 -17.54 -1.49
N ARG A 258 12.36 -18.08 -1.25
CA ARG A 258 12.61 -19.07 -0.20
C ARG A 258 12.72 -18.37 1.15
N LYS A 259 12.14 -18.99 2.18
CA LYS A 259 12.12 -18.45 3.54
C LYS A 259 13.25 -19.07 4.35
N HIS A 260 14.09 -18.22 4.93
CA HIS A 260 15.19 -18.63 5.81
C HIS A 260 14.97 -18.04 7.19
N THR A 261 14.91 -18.88 8.22
CA THR A 261 14.87 -18.41 9.61
C THR A 261 16.26 -17.92 9.99
N LEU A 262 16.37 -16.63 10.33
CA LEU A 262 17.61 -16.03 10.80
C LEU A 262 17.84 -16.33 12.28
N VAL A 263 16.78 -16.11 13.08
CA VAL A 263 16.81 -16.24 14.53
C VAL A 263 15.45 -16.69 15.03
N GLU A 264 15.46 -17.53 16.07
CA GLU A 264 14.26 -17.95 16.80
C GLU A 264 14.48 -17.78 18.31
N ILE A 265 13.46 -17.26 18.99
CA ILE A 265 13.45 -17.10 20.44
C ILE A 265 12.17 -17.70 21.03
N GLN A 266 12.26 -18.19 22.27
CA GLN A 266 11.09 -18.57 23.06
C GLN A 266 10.46 -17.33 23.71
N ARG A 267 9.13 -17.25 23.66
CA ARG A 267 8.31 -16.16 24.19
C ARG A 267 7.62 -16.61 25.47
N ALA A 268 7.71 -15.80 26.52
CA ALA A 268 6.93 -16.01 27.73
C ALA A 268 5.50 -15.48 27.55
N LYS A 269 4.51 -16.11 28.18
CA LYS A 269 3.10 -15.72 28.05
C LYS A 269 2.83 -14.25 28.46
N THR A 270 3.59 -13.74 29.43
CA THR A 270 3.47 -12.38 29.97
C THR A 270 4.40 -11.37 29.29
N GLU A 271 5.12 -11.77 28.24
CA GLU A 271 6.11 -10.93 27.58
C GLU A 271 5.47 -9.92 26.63
N THR A 272 5.83 -8.64 26.77
CA THR A 272 5.37 -7.57 25.87
C THR A 272 6.04 -7.67 24.49
N LEU A 273 5.39 -7.11 23.46
CA LEU A 273 5.90 -7.17 22.09
C LEU A 273 7.24 -6.44 21.94
N GLU A 274 7.44 -5.34 22.66
CA GLU A 274 8.68 -4.56 22.67
C GLU A 274 9.85 -5.36 23.23
N VAL A 275 9.62 -6.12 24.31
CA VAL A 275 10.66 -6.98 24.91
C VAL A 275 11.03 -8.08 23.92
N SER A 276 10.03 -8.72 23.30
CA SER A 276 10.29 -9.77 22.30
C SER A 276 11.02 -9.24 21.07
N ALA A 277 10.64 -8.07 20.55
CA ALA A 277 11.32 -7.43 19.42
C ALA A 277 12.79 -7.09 19.76
N LYS A 278 13.06 -6.52 20.94
CA LYS A 278 14.43 -6.25 21.40
C LYS A 278 15.26 -7.53 21.55
N ARG A 279 14.66 -8.61 22.05
CA ARG A 279 15.32 -9.93 22.16
C ARG A 279 15.64 -10.52 20.80
N LEU A 280 14.76 -10.39 19.81
CA LEU A 280 15.05 -10.79 18.42
C LEU A 280 16.27 -10.04 17.88
N ILE A 281 16.33 -8.72 18.04
CA ILE A 281 17.46 -7.91 17.56
C ILE A 281 18.77 -8.30 18.28
N ARG A 282 18.74 -8.53 19.60
CA ARG A 282 19.93 -9.00 20.34
C ARG A 282 20.41 -10.37 19.87
N ALA A 283 19.50 -11.30 19.65
CA ALA A 283 19.83 -12.62 19.15
C ALA A 283 20.34 -12.58 17.71
N LEU A 284 19.86 -11.63 16.89
CA LEU A 284 20.35 -11.36 15.54
C LEU A 284 21.79 -10.84 15.54
N ILE A 285 22.12 -9.95 16.46
CA ILE A 285 23.50 -9.49 16.67
C ILE A 285 24.39 -10.64 17.14
N ALA A 286 23.90 -11.46 18.08
CA ALA A 286 24.63 -12.64 18.58
C ALA A 286 24.88 -13.69 17.49
N SER A 287 24.02 -13.79 16.46
CA SER A 287 24.25 -14.65 15.29
C SER A 287 25.28 -14.11 14.29
N GLY A 288 25.94 -12.98 14.59
CA GLY A 288 27.05 -12.45 13.81
C GLY A 288 26.70 -11.31 12.84
N ILE A 289 25.47 -10.76 12.90
CA ILE A 289 25.14 -9.54 12.15
C ILE A 289 25.64 -8.34 12.96
N VAL A 290 26.80 -7.82 12.54
CA VAL A 290 27.50 -6.75 13.26
C VAL A 290 26.76 -5.41 13.04
N PRO A 291 26.36 -4.72 14.11
CA PRO A 291 25.77 -3.38 14.03
C PRO A 291 26.78 -2.38 13.47
N ASP A 292 26.28 -1.39 12.72
CA ASP A 292 27.10 -0.30 12.18
C ASP A 292 27.64 0.57 13.34
N PRO A 293 28.96 0.65 13.57
CA PRO A 293 29.52 1.40 14.70
C PRO A 293 29.17 2.90 14.66
N SER A 294 28.76 3.45 13.52
CA SER A 294 28.32 4.84 13.42
C SER A 294 26.90 5.09 13.95
N ALA A 295 26.06 4.05 14.08
CA ALA A 295 24.67 4.18 14.53
C ALA A 295 24.55 4.40 16.05
N THR A 296 25.58 4.04 16.83
CA THR A 296 25.55 4.11 18.29
C THR A 296 25.79 5.51 18.86
N ARG A 297 25.87 6.56 18.04
CA ARG A 297 25.96 7.94 18.54
C ARG A 297 24.56 8.41 18.97
N PRO A 298 24.27 8.55 20.27
CA PRO A 298 23.01 9.14 20.69
C PRO A 298 22.94 10.57 20.12
N SER A 299 21.88 10.86 19.38
CA SER A 299 21.59 12.22 18.91
C SER A 299 21.55 13.16 20.12
N PRO A 300 22.40 14.20 20.17
CA PRO A 300 22.40 15.16 21.27
C PRO A 300 21.25 16.14 21.08
N SER A 301 20.04 15.77 21.49
CA SER A 301 18.92 16.71 21.49
C SER A 301 17.86 16.34 22.52
N LEU A 302 18.11 16.76 23.76
CA LEU A 302 17.13 17.31 24.72
C LEU A 302 17.92 17.65 26.00
N ALA A 303 18.77 18.68 25.89
CA ALA A 303 19.26 19.36 27.08
C ALA A 303 18.07 20.11 27.68
N THR A 304 17.53 19.56 28.76
CA THR A 304 16.56 20.18 29.65
C THR A 304 17.07 21.56 30.04
N SER A 305 16.39 22.61 29.59
CA SER A 305 16.64 23.97 30.06
C SER A 305 16.22 24.04 31.54
N ALA A 306 17.18 23.83 32.44
CA ALA A 306 17.02 24.11 33.85
C ALA A 306 16.86 25.63 34.02
N SER A 307 15.62 26.07 34.22
CA SER A 307 15.29 27.44 34.60
C SER A 307 15.84 27.69 36.01
N ALA A 308 16.89 28.52 36.08
CA ALA A 308 17.45 29.00 37.33
C ALA A 308 16.49 30.02 37.96
N ALA A 309 15.74 29.61 38.97
CA ALA A 309 15.00 30.52 39.84
C ALA A 309 15.98 31.24 40.78
N GLY A 310 16.14 32.55 40.58
CA GLY A 310 16.91 33.42 41.47
C GLY A 310 16.15 33.73 42.77
N PRO A 311 16.86 33.98 43.89
CA PRO A 311 16.22 34.33 45.16
C PRO A 311 15.92 35.85 45.22
N SER A 312 14.64 36.20 45.25
CA SER A 312 14.19 37.56 45.54
C SER A 312 14.23 37.84 47.04
N ARG A 313 15.25 38.58 47.45
CA ARG A 313 15.38 39.26 48.74
C ARG A 313 14.33 40.38 48.82
N THR A 314 13.47 40.38 49.83
CA THR A 314 12.77 41.59 50.30
C THR A 314 12.89 41.71 51.82
N ARG A 315 12.77 42.95 52.25
CA ARG A 315 13.26 43.59 53.46
C ARG A 315 12.10 43.86 54.41
#